data_AF-A0A6N8HE77-F1
#
_entry.id   AF-A0A6N8HE77-F1
#
_cell.length_a   1.000
_cell.length_b   1.000
_cell.length_c   1.000
_cell.angle_alpha   90.00
_cell.angle_beta   90.00
_cell.angle_gamma   90.00
#
_symmetry.space_group_name_H-M   'P 1'
#
loop_
_entity.id
_entity.type
_entity.pdbx_description
1 polymer ?
#
loop_
_entity_poly.entity_id
_entity_poly.type
_entity_poly.pdbx_seq_one_letter_code
_entity_poly.pdbx_strand_id
1 'polypeptide(L)'
;MIKRITYGVIFGSVLIITGVIFLCAFIVLPDAPQEAVVEKEPILFCGTPNPSQKSAKGREIMNSNCAACHKADIDLGNGTLRGIDKNYNEAFLIDYINNEDSLIKANNSVVKQLHEKYGENDYKHKNEFTKEEIESLISYLAPYQNNLK
;
A
#
# COMPACT_ATOMS: atom_id res chain seq x y z
N MET A 1 -24.17 -8.79 -57.39
CA MET A 1 -24.89 -9.20 -56.16
C MET A 1 -24.07 -10.16 -55.30
N ILE A 2 -23.41 -11.16 -55.91
CA ILE A 2 -22.60 -12.20 -55.23
C ILE A 2 -21.48 -11.64 -54.33
N LYS A 3 -20.71 -10.63 -54.79
CA LYS A 3 -19.58 -10.05 -54.02
C LYS A 3 -20.00 -9.42 -52.67
N ARG A 4 -21.17 -8.76 -52.59
CA ARG A 4 -21.65 -8.12 -51.35
C ARG A 4 -22.03 -9.14 -50.29
N ILE A 5 -22.55 -10.30 -50.71
CA ILE A 5 -22.87 -11.42 -49.84
C ILE A 5 -21.57 -12.06 -49.32
N THR A 6 -20.55 -12.22 -50.18
CA THR A 6 -19.25 -12.75 -49.77
C THR A 6 -18.56 -11.84 -48.75
N TYR A 7 -18.55 -10.52 -48.96
CA TYR A 7 -17.98 -9.58 -47.99
C TYR A 7 -18.75 -9.54 -46.66
N GLY A 8 -20.09 -9.63 -46.69
CA GLY A 8 -20.89 -9.70 -45.46
C GLY A 8 -20.62 -10.98 -44.65
N VAL A 9 -20.47 -12.11 -45.33
CA VAL A 9 -20.17 -13.41 -44.68
C VAL A 9 -18.74 -13.41 -44.12
N ILE A 10 -17.76 -12.85 -44.84
CA ILE A 10 -16.37 -12.75 -44.38
C ILE A 10 -16.25 -11.77 -43.21
N PHE A 11 -16.92 -10.62 -43.27
CA PHE A 11 -16.86 -9.64 -42.19
C PHE A 11 -17.54 -10.16 -40.91
N GLY A 12 -18.68 -10.84 -41.04
CA GLY A 12 -19.37 -11.48 -39.93
C GLY A 12 -18.54 -12.59 -39.28
N SER A 13 -17.87 -13.42 -40.09
CA SER A 13 -17.03 -14.50 -39.55
C SER A 13 -15.78 -13.98 -38.83
N VAL A 14 -15.15 -12.91 -39.34
CA VAL A 14 -13.99 -12.28 -38.67
C VAL A 14 -14.39 -11.69 -37.31
N LEU A 15 -15.53 -11.00 -37.22
CA LEU A 15 -16.00 -10.45 -35.94
C LEU A 15 -16.27 -11.55 -34.90
N ILE A 16 -16.92 -12.64 -35.30
CA ILE A 16 -17.19 -13.78 -34.43
C ILE A 16 -15.87 -14.42 -33.97
N ILE A 17 -14.91 -14.62 -34.88
CA ILE A 17 -13.61 -15.21 -34.54
C ILE A 17 -12.85 -14.31 -33.57
N THR A 18 -12.83 -12.99 -33.79
CA THR A 18 -12.16 -12.06 -32.86
C THR A 18 -12.82 -12.04 -31.48
N GLY A 19 -14.16 -12.09 -31.41
CA GLY A 19 -14.89 -12.14 -30.14
C GLY A 19 -14.66 -13.45 -29.38
N VAL A 20 -14.61 -14.59 -30.08
CA VAL A 20 -14.32 -15.89 -29.48
C VAL A 20 -12.87 -15.95 -28.98
N ILE A 21 -11.91 -15.43 -29.74
CA ILE A 21 -10.51 -15.34 -29.30
C ILE A 21 -10.38 -14.47 -28.04
N PHE A 22 -11.08 -13.33 -27.99
CA PHE A 22 -11.07 -12.44 -26.83
C PHE A 22 -11.73 -13.06 -25.60
N LEU A 23 -12.86 -13.75 -25.78
CA LEU A 23 -13.52 -14.52 -24.72
C LEU A 23 -12.63 -15.67 -24.22
N CYS A 24 -12.00 -16.42 -25.13
CA CYS A 24 -11.06 -17.48 -24.78
C CYS A 24 -9.82 -16.91 -24.07
N ALA A 25 -9.31 -15.74 -24.46
CA ALA A 25 -8.20 -15.10 -23.76
C ALA A 25 -8.59 -14.76 -22.31
N PHE A 26 -9.80 -14.25 -22.06
CA PHE A 26 -10.28 -13.97 -20.70
C PHE A 26 -10.55 -15.22 -19.85
N ILE A 27 -10.86 -16.37 -20.47
CA ILE A 27 -11.13 -17.63 -19.76
C ILE A 27 -9.83 -18.45 -19.57
N VAL A 28 -8.91 -18.41 -20.54
CA VAL A 28 -7.68 -19.23 -20.58
C VAL A 28 -6.46 -18.49 -20.05
N LEU A 29 -6.47 -17.16 -19.99
CA LEU A 29 -5.57 -16.41 -19.12
C LEU A 29 -6.25 -16.35 -17.76
N PRO A 30 -5.97 -17.28 -16.81
CA PRO A 30 -6.21 -16.93 -15.42
C PRO A 30 -5.45 -15.62 -15.18
N ASP A 31 -6.07 -14.67 -14.46
CA ASP A 31 -5.30 -13.60 -13.81
C ASP A 31 -4.11 -14.31 -13.18
N ALA A 32 -2.90 -14.05 -13.71
CA ALA A 32 -1.71 -14.70 -13.21
C ALA A 32 -1.75 -14.50 -11.70
N PRO A 33 -1.87 -15.57 -10.89
CA PRO A 33 -1.71 -15.43 -9.46
C PRO A 33 -0.36 -14.75 -9.33
N GLN A 34 -0.30 -13.60 -8.67
CA GLN A 34 0.98 -12.98 -8.37
C GLN A 34 1.82 -14.09 -7.77
N GLU A 35 2.85 -14.50 -8.52
CA GLU A 35 3.66 -15.66 -8.20
C GLU A 35 4.10 -15.44 -6.77
N ALA A 36 3.52 -16.21 -5.86
CA ALA A 36 4.08 -16.38 -4.55
C ALA A 36 5.42 -17.04 -4.84
N VAL A 37 6.46 -16.21 -4.91
CA VAL A 37 7.83 -16.66 -4.71
C VAL A 37 7.79 -17.27 -3.31
N VAL A 38 7.63 -18.60 -3.27
CA VAL A 38 7.81 -19.42 -2.09
C VAL A 38 9.32 -19.39 -1.81
N GLU A 39 9.79 -18.26 -1.27
CA GLU A 39 11.07 -18.19 -0.59
C GLU A 39 10.84 -18.78 0.80
N LYS A 40 11.20 -20.06 0.92
CA LYS A 40 11.38 -20.85 2.15
C LYS A 40 10.76 -20.22 3.40
N GLU A 41 9.52 -20.63 3.70
CA GLU A 41 8.76 -20.15 4.86
C GLU A 41 9.59 -20.18 6.16
N PRO A 42 9.74 -19.04 6.86
CA PRO A 42 10.13 -19.06 8.25
C PRO A 42 8.97 -19.61 9.08
N ILE A 43 9.33 -20.49 10.00
CA ILE A 43 8.47 -21.32 10.84
C ILE A 43 7.33 -20.49 11.46
N LEU A 44 6.10 -20.85 11.10
CA LEU A 44 4.86 -20.36 11.70
C LEU A 44 4.82 -20.75 13.19
N PHE A 45 5.30 -19.87 14.06
CA PHE A 45 5.03 -19.91 15.49
C PHE A 45 3.65 -19.28 15.73
N CYS A 46 2.81 -19.89 16.57
CA CYS A 46 1.41 -19.53 16.69
C CYS A 46 1.22 -18.02 17.00
N GLY A 47 0.60 -17.31 16.06
CA GLY A 47 0.05 -15.97 16.29
C GLY A 47 0.89 -14.77 15.87
N THR A 48 2.15 -14.91 15.43
CA THR A 48 2.91 -13.76 14.91
C THR A 48 2.80 -13.68 13.38
N PRO A 49 2.18 -12.63 12.81
CA PRO A 49 2.10 -12.49 11.36
C PRO A 49 3.50 -12.39 10.74
N ASN A 50 3.70 -13.03 9.59
CA ASN A 50 4.95 -12.97 8.84
C ASN A 50 5.28 -11.49 8.52
N PRO A 51 6.53 -11.01 8.72
CA PRO A 51 6.93 -9.65 8.34
C PRO A 51 6.55 -9.25 6.90
N SER A 52 6.59 -10.20 5.95
CA SER A 52 6.14 -9.94 4.57
C SER A 52 4.64 -9.66 4.48
N GLN A 53 3.82 -10.37 5.27
CA GLN A 53 2.38 -10.17 5.36
C GLN A 53 2.04 -8.85 6.06
N LYS A 54 2.70 -8.51 7.17
CA LYS A 54 2.55 -7.20 7.83
C LYS A 54 2.93 -6.07 6.88
N SER A 55 4.04 -6.20 6.16
CA SER A 55 4.47 -5.21 5.18
C SER A 55 3.48 -5.07 4.01
N ALA A 56 2.82 -6.14 3.57
CA ALA A 56 1.80 -6.07 2.52
C ALA A 56 0.54 -5.32 3.02
N LYS A 57 0.07 -5.62 4.24
CA LYS A 57 -1.07 -4.92 4.84
C LYS A 57 -0.76 -3.44 5.11
N GLY A 58 0.44 -3.13 5.60
CA GLY A 58 0.88 -1.75 5.79
C GLY A 58 0.94 -0.95 4.49
N ARG A 59 1.35 -1.58 3.39
CA ARG A 59 1.34 -0.95 2.06
C ARG A 59 -0.09 -0.59 1.62
N GLU A 60 -1.05 -1.49 1.86
CA GLU A 60 -2.46 -1.24 1.57
C GLU A 60 -2.98 -0.03 2.36
N ILE A 61 -2.73 0.00 3.68
CA ILE A 61 -3.13 1.11 4.55
C ILE A 61 -2.52 2.42 4.07
N MET A 62 -1.21 2.44 3.79
CA MET A 62 -0.50 3.62 3.29
C MET A 62 -1.15 4.14 1.99
N ASN A 63 -1.41 3.26 1.03
CA ASN A 63 -1.95 3.64 -0.28
C ASN A 63 -3.39 4.17 -0.18
N SER A 64 -4.21 3.56 0.66
CA SER A 64 -5.64 3.90 0.76
C SER A 64 -5.91 5.14 1.62
N ASN A 65 -5.08 5.41 2.64
CA ASN A 65 -5.38 6.42 3.65
C ASN A 65 -4.35 7.56 3.72
N CYS A 66 -3.10 7.32 3.31
CA CYS A 66 -2.01 8.26 3.56
C CYS A 66 -1.41 8.84 2.25
N ALA A 67 -1.50 8.12 1.14
CA ALA A 67 -0.79 8.43 -0.10
C ALA A 67 -1.23 9.72 -0.82
N ALA A 68 -2.38 10.28 -0.41
CA ALA A 68 -2.86 11.58 -0.85
C ALA A 68 -1.94 12.73 -0.37
N CYS A 69 -1.41 12.62 0.84
CA CYS A 69 -0.59 13.65 1.48
C CYS A 69 0.87 13.24 1.68
N HIS A 70 1.13 11.95 1.85
CA HIS A 70 2.46 11.43 2.15
C HIS A 70 2.98 10.48 1.07
N LYS A 71 4.28 10.53 0.81
CA LYS A 71 5.00 9.49 0.06
C LYS A 71 5.83 8.67 1.03
N ALA A 72 5.94 7.37 0.79
CA ALA A 72 6.75 6.49 1.63
C ALA A 72 8.25 6.84 1.50
N ASP A 73 8.73 7.06 0.27
CA ASP A 73 10.16 7.09 -0.05
C ASP A 73 10.64 8.43 -0.65
N ILE A 74 9.76 9.43 -0.75
CA ILE A 74 10.09 10.76 -1.30
C ILE A 74 9.88 11.80 -0.21
N ASP A 75 10.91 12.61 0.04
CA ASP A 75 10.79 13.80 0.89
C ASP A 75 10.05 14.90 0.13
N LEU A 76 8.87 15.27 0.61
CA LEU A 76 8.07 16.38 0.07
C LEU A 76 8.22 17.67 0.89
N GLY A 77 9.28 17.77 1.70
CA GLY A 77 9.51 18.89 2.63
C GLY A 77 8.98 18.63 4.04
N ASN A 78 8.27 17.52 4.25
CA ASN A 78 7.82 17.02 5.56
C ASN A 78 8.62 15.81 6.06
N GLY A 79 9.73 15.48 5.39
CA GLY A 79 10.52 14.29 5.66
C GLY A 79 9.97 13.05 4.96
N THR A 80 10.85 12.08 4.74
CA THR A 80 10.50 10.75 4.23
C THR A 80 9.92 9.89 5.36
N LEU A 81 8.81 9.17 5.10
CA LEU A 81 8.22 8.24 6.08
C LEU A 81 9.00 6.92 6.21
N ARG A 82 9.82 6.56 5.21
CA ARG A 82 10.74 5.42 5.29
C ARG A 82 11.69 5.56 6.47
N GLY A 83 11.74 4.56 7.33
CA GLY A 83 12.55 4.50 8.54
C GLY A 83 12.02 5.35 9.69
N ILE A 84 10.71 5.63 9.72
CA ILE A 84 10.07 6.42 10.79
C ILE A 84 10.30 5.82 12.19
N ASP A 85 10.40 4.50 12.28
CA ASP A 85 10.69 3.71 13.48
C ASP A 85 12.08 3.97 14.10
N LYS A 86 13.01 4.57 13.34
CA LYS A 86 14.31 5.02 13.88
C LYS A 86 14.21 6.30 14.70
N ASN A 87 13.17 7.10 14.46
CA ASN A 87 13.02 8.42 15.05
C ASN A 87 11.96 8.45 16.15
N TYR A 88 10.95 7.57 16.06
CA TYR A 88 9.81 7.56 16.96
C TYR A 88 9.45 6.13 17.38
N ASN A 89 9.10 5.96 18.66
CA ASN A 89 8.66 4.67 19.17
C ASN A 89 7.20 4.38 18.76
N GLU A 90 6.83 3.10 18.80
CA GLU A 90 5.50 2.62 18.39
C GLU A 90 4.36 3.30 19.15
N ALA A 91 4.48 3.48 20.48
CA ALA A 91 3.41 4.08 21.28
C ALA A 91 3.11 5.52 20.84
N PHE A 92 4.16 6.31 20.60
CA PHE A 92 4.01 7.65 20.04
C PHE A 92 3.34 7.61 18.66
N LEU A 93 3.76 6.69 17.78
CA LEU A 93 3.20 6.59 16.42
C LEU A 93 1.72 6.19 16.43
N ILE A 94 1.30 5.31 17.34
CA ILE A 94 -0.11 4.96 17.54
C ILE A 94 -0.91 6.22 17.92
N ASP A 95 -0.46 6.96 18.93
CA ASP A 95 -1.16 8.15 19.40
C ASP A 95 -1.15 9.26 18.35
N TYR A 96 -0.02 9.47 17.66
CA TYR A 96 0.13 10.52 16.65
C TYR A 96 -0.74 10.25 15.43
N ILE A 97 -0.77 9.01 14.92
CA ILE A 97 -1.52 8.66 13.72
C ILE A 97 -3.03 8.58 13.99
N ASN A 98 -3.46 8.13 15.17
CA ASN A 98 -4.89 8.04 15.47
C ASN A 98 -5.48 9.31 16.11
N ASN A 99 -4.70 10.01 16.94
CA ASN A 99 -5.23 11.07 17.81
C ASN A 99 -4.18 12.14 18.17
N GLU A 100 -3.59 12.78 17.16
CA GLU A 100 -2.60 13.85 17.34
C GLU A 100 -3.11 14.97 18.26
N ASP A 101 -4.41 15.28 18.21
CA ASP A 101 -5.07 16.28 19.06
C ASP A 101 -4.83 16.02 20.56
N SER A 102 -4.76 14.76 20.99
CA SER A 102 -4.48 14.40 22.39
C SER A 102 -3.06 14.78 22.80
N LEU A 103 -2.08 14.57 21.92
CA LEU A 103 -0.68 14.91 22.14
C LEU A 103 -0.45 16.42 22.16
N ILE A 104 -1.16 17.17 21.30
CA ILE A 104 -1.15 18.64 21.29
C ILE A 104 -1.68 19.17 22.63
N LYS A 105 -2.85 18.69 23.08
CA LYS A 105 -3.43 19.10 24.38
C LYS A 105 -2.55 18.77 25.57
N ALA A 106 -1.77 17.68 25.47
CA ALA A 106 -0.80 17.28 26.47
C ALA A 106 0.52 18.07 26.41
N ASN A 107 0.66 19.06 25.51
CA ASN A 107 1.90 19.80 25.26
C ASN A 107 3.10 18.89 24.96
N ASN A 108 2.87 17.83 24.17
CA ASN A 108 3.93 16.90 23.80
C ASN A 108 5.06 17.62 23.03
N SER A 109 6.29 17.52 23.54
CA SER A 109 7.45 18.23 23.00
C SER A 109 7.90 17.74 21.62
N VAL A 110 7.60 16.49 21.26
CA VAL A 110 7.92 15.93 19.95
C VAL A 110 6.98 16.51 18.89
N VAL A 111 5.68 16.58 19.19
CA VAL A 111 4.69 17.18 18.29
C VAL A 111 5.01 18.66 18.05
N LYS A 112 5.38 19.40 19.09
CA LYS A 112 5.80 20.81 18.96
C LYS A 112 7.00 20.97 18.01
N GLN A 113 8.02 20.12 18.14
CA GLN A 113 9.20 20.14 17.26
C GLN A 113 8.84 19.79 15.82
N LEU A 114 7.91 18.85 15.61
CA LEU A 114 7.41 18.50 14.28
C LEU A 114 6.70 19.69 13.63
N HIS A 115 5.81 20.37 14.35
CA HIS A 115 5.12 21.57 13.87
C HIS A 115 6.07 22.73 13.59
N GLU A 116 7.10 22.94 14.43
CA GLU A 116 8.15 23.93 14.19
C GLU A 116 8.98 23.61 12.94
N LYS A 117 9.27 22.33 12.70
CA LYS A 117 10.14 21.88 11.60
C LYS A 117 9.43 21.85 10.24
N TYR A 118 8.21 21.33 10.21
CA TYR A 118 7.47 21.05 8.97
C TYR A 118 6.26 21.95 8.77
N GLY A 119 6.00 22.87 9.71
CA GLY A 119 4.80 23.68 9.74
C GLY A 119 3.64 22.94 10.41
N GLU A 120 2.71 23.72 10.94
CA GLU A 120 1.39 23.23 11.32
C GLU A 120 0.49 23.38 10.08
N ASN A 121 -0.12 22.29 9.64
CA ASN A 121 -1.24 22.37 8.71
C ASN A 121 -2.54 22.28 9.51
N ASP A 122 -3.65 22.81 8.97
CA ASP A 122 -4.95 22.76 9.66
C ASP A 122 -5.50 21.31 9.82
N TYR A 123 -4.78 20.31 9.33
CA TYR A 123 -5.14 18.91 9.38
C TYR A 123 -4.57 18.25 10.64
N LYS A 124 -5.45 17.76 11.51
CA LYS A 124 -5.08 16.89 12.63
C LYS A 124 -5.47 15.46 12.32
N HIS A 125 -4.56 14.52 12.57
CA HIS A 125 -4.83 13.09 12.39
C HIS A 125 -5.98 12.64 13.30
N LYS A 126 -7.02 12.08 12.68
CA LYS A 126 -8.19 11.49 13.34
C LYS A 126 -8.53 10.18 12.64
N ASN A 127 -7.71 9.17 12.89
CA ASN A 127 -7.87 7.83 12.35
C ASN A 127 -8.31 6.87 13.45
N GLU A 128 -8.85 5.71 13.06
CA GLU A 128 -9.31 4.66 13.98
C GLU A 128 -8.61 3.33 13.67
N PHE A 129 -7.30 3.36 13.41
CA PHE A 129 -6.54 2.15 13.13
C PHE A 129 -6.32 1.33 14.40
N THR A 130 -6.39 -0.01 14.29
CA THR A 130 -5.99 -0.88 15.40
C THR A 130 -4.48 -0.86 15.62
N LYS A 131 -4.04 -1.37 16.77
CA LYS A 131 -2.61 -1.52 17.06
C LYS A 131 -1.89 -2.33 15.97
N GLU A 132 -2.50 -3.43 15.53
CA GLU A 132 -1.95 -4.33 14.52
C GLU A 132 -1.87 -3.67 13.12
N GLU A 133 -2.81 -2.79 12.81
CA GLU A 133 -2.80 -2.00 11.58
C GLU A 133 -1.66 -0.98 11.58
N ILE A 134 -1.45 -0.27 12.70
CA ILE A 134 -0.31 0.64 12.86
C ILE A 134 1.01 -0.14 12.84
N GLU A 135 1.11 -1.29 13.51
CA GLU A 135 2.29 -2.15 13.43
C GLU A 135 2.58 -2.61 12.00
N SER A 136 1.54 -2.92 11.23
CA SER A 136 1.68 -3.29 9.82
C SER A 136 2.19 -2.11 9.00
N LEU A 137 1.66 -0.90 9.23
CA LEU A 137 2.12 0.34 8.60
C LEU A 137 3.57 0.66 8.94
N ILE A 138 3.96 0.56 10.21
CA ILE A 138 5.35 0.74 10.67
C ILE A 138 6.26 -0.31 10.01
N SER A 139 5.84 -1.57 9.99
CA SER A 139 6.58 -2.65 9.32
C SER A 139 6.76 -2.38 7.82
N TYR A 140 5.75 -1.82 7.15
CA TYR A 140 5.85 -1.42 5.76
C TYR A 140 6.79 -0.24 5.56
N LEU A 141 6.84 0.71 6.51
CA LEU A 141 7.69 1.89 6.46
C LEU A 141 9.09 1.66 7.04
N ALA A 142 9.37 0.50 7.62
CA ALA A 142 10.69 0.17 8.15
C ALA A 142 11.79 0.39 7.09
N PRO A 143 13.04 0.71 7.50
CA PRO A 143 14.13 0.87 6.56
C PRO A 143 14.26 -0.37 5.70
N TYR A 144 14.61 -0.20 4.42
CA TYR A 144 14.94 -1.36 3.60
C TYR A 144 16.00 -2.18 4.32
N GLN A 145 15.67 -3.45 4.56
CA GLN A 145 16.65 -4.43 5.01
C GLN A 145 17.67 -4.52 3.87
N ASN A 146 18.87 -3.99 4.09
CA ASN A 146 19.96 -4.12 3.14
C ASN A 146 20.30 -5.62 3.04
N ASN A 147 19.66 -6.32 2.11
CA ASN A 147 20.12 -7.62 1.65
C ASN A 147 21.31 -7.40 0.71
N LEU A 148 22.39 -6.81 1.23
CA LEU A 148 23.71 -6.95 0.65
C LEU A 148 24.25 -8.29 1.13
N LYS A 149 23.99 -9.33 0.33
CA LYS A 149 24.86 -10.50 0.26
C LYS A 149 25.70 -10.38 -1.01
#